data_AF-A0A5C3R4D9-F1
#
_entry.id   AF-A0A5C3R4D9-F1
#
_cell.length_a   1.000
_cell.length_b   1.000
_cell.length_c   1.000
_cell.angle_alpha   90.00
_cell.angle_beta   90.00
_cell.angle_gamma   90.00
#
_symmetry.space_group_name_H-M   'P 1'
#
loop_
_entity.id
_entity.type
_entity.pdbx_description
1 polymer ?
#
loop_
_entity_poly.entity_id
_entity_poly.type
_entity_poly.pdbx_seq_one_letter_code
_entity_poly.pdbx_strand_id
1 'polypeptide(L)' 'PPLDPSKTAAGIAVDPRTLDRIIPQSRRADGTVRKELKVRPGFTPQEDVQRFRGKKQSAMDAIQLPKGHILGWVPPSSA' A
#
# COMPACT_ATOMS: atom_id res chain seq x y z
N PRO A 1 -8.93 13.84 -4.39
CA PRO A 1 -8.59 12.55 -3.72
C PRO A 1 -7.97 11.63 -4.77
N PRO A 2 -6.96 10.80 -4.44
CA PRO A 2 -6.40 9.85 -5.39
C PRO A 2 -7.51 8.92 -5.89
N LEU A 3 -7.58 8.72 -7.22
CA LEU A 3 -8.58 7.89 -7.90
C LEU A 3 -8.51 6.42 -7.45
N ASP A 4 -7.33 5.98 -7.02
CA ASP A 4 -7.08 4.64 -6.50
C ASP A 4 -6.45 4.74 -5.10
N PRO A 5 -7.18 4.42 -4.02
CA PRO A 5 -6.56 4.28 -2.71
C PRO A 5 -5.56 3.12 -2.76
N SER A 6 -4.38 3.30 -2.15
CA SER A 6 -3.40 2.23 -2.03
C SER A 6 -4.03 1.05 -1.27
N LYS A 7 -4.15 -0.10 -1.93
CA LYS A 7 -4.71 -1.33 -1.34
C LYS A 7 -3.57 -2.24 -0.90
N THR A 8 -3.77 -2.97 0.19
CA THR A 8 -2.87 -4.08 0.56
C THR A 8 -3.03 -5.26 -0.41
N ALA A 9 -2.19 -6.29 -0.27
CA ALA A 9 -2.27 -7.48 -1.13
C ALA A 9 -3.63 -8.18 -0.97
N ALA A 10 -4.20 -8.14 0.23
CA ALA A 10 -5.56 -8.61 0.51
C ALA A 10 -6.69 -7.72 -0.05
N GLY A 11 -6.37 -6.62 -0.74
CA GLY A 11 -7.35 -5.67 -1.26
C GLY A 11 -7.98 -4.76 -0.20
N ILE A 12 -7.38 -4.65 0.99
CA ILE A 12 -7.86 -3.79 2.08
C ILE A 12 -7.38 -2.36 1.83
N ALA A 13 -8.30 -1.40 1.92
CA ALA A 13 -8.03 0.04 1.86
C ALA A 13 -8.37 0.70 3.20
N VAL A 14 -7.77 1.86 3.45
CA VAL A 14 -8.15 2.73 4.57
C VAL A 14 -9.08 3.81 4.03
N ASP A 15 -10.26 3.95 4.63
CA ASP A 15 -11.19 5.03 4.28
C ASP A 15 -10.66 6.38 4.78
N PRO A 16 -10.46 7.39 3.91
CA PRO A 16 -9.94 8.69 4.32
C PRO A 16 -10.85 9.48 5.26
N ARG A 17 -12.15 9.14 5.35
CA ARG A 17 -13.11 9.87 6.21
C ARG A 17 -13.19 9.27 7.61
N THR A 18 -13.33 7.95 7.69
CA THR A 18 -13.54 7.24 8.95
C THR A 18 -12.26 6.66 9.53
N LEU A 19 -11.18 6.60 8.75
CA LEU A 19 -9.93 5.89 9.07
C LEU A 19 -10.13 4.39 9.34
N ASP A 20 -11.30 3.84 8.98
CA ASP A 20 -11.58 2.41 9.09
C ASP A 20 -10.88 1.63 7.97
N ARG A 21 -10.56 0.37 8.27
CA ARG A 21 -10.07 -0.59 7.27
C ARG A 21 -11.28 -1.26 6.61
N ILE A 22 -11.36 -1.13 5.29
CA ILE A 22 -12.48 -1.63 4.48
C ILE A 22 -11.99 -2.40 3.25
N ILE A 23 -12.79 -3.34 2.78
CA ILE A 23 -12.67 -3.91 1.44
C ILE A 23 -13.64 -3.12 0.55
N PRO A 24 -13.14 -2.34 -0.42
CA PRO A 24 -13.96 -1.44 -1.19
C PRO A 24 -14.94 -2.18 -2.10
N GLN A 25 -16.03 -1.49 -2.46
CA GLN A 25 -16.97 -1.99 -3.45
C GLN A 25 -16.29 -2.36 -4.78
N SER A 26 -16.81 -3.39 -5.45
CA SER A 26 -16.31 -3.86 -6.74
C SER A 26 -17.45 -4.18 -7.68
N ARG A 27 -17.20 -4.05 -8.98
CA ARG A 27 -18.20 -4.33 -10.02
C ARG A 27 -18.11 -5.80 -10.43
N ARG A 28 -19.25 -6.49 -10.47
CA ARG A 28 -19.38 -7.83 -11.02
C ARG A 28 -19.38 -7.78 -12.56
N ALA A 29 -19.14 -8.93 -13.19
CA ALA A 29 -19.13 -9.03 -14.65
C ALA A 29 -20.50 -8.69 -15.27
N ASP A 30 -21.60 -8.97 -14.57
CA ASP A 30 -22.97 -8.60 -14.95
C ASP A 30 -23.29 -7.11 -14.77
N GLY A 31 -22.35 -6.32 -14.26
CA GLY A 31 -22.48 -4.89 -14.03
C GLY A 31 -23.01 -4.51 -12.65
N THR A 32 -23.51 -5.45 -11.85
CA THR A 32 -23.98 -5.18 -10.48
C THR A 32 -22.82 -4.90 -9.52
N VAL A 33 -23.09 -4.24 -8.40
CA VAL A 33 -22.05 -3.85 -7.42
C VAL A 33 -22.02 -4.80 -6.22
N ARG A 34 -20.82 -5.20 -5.80
CA ARG A 34 -20.55 -5.89 -4.54
C ARG A 34 -20.46 -4.84 -3.44
N LYS A 35 -21.16 -5.07 -2.33
CA LYS A 35 -21.12 -4.19 -1.17
C LYS A 35 -19.71 -4.12 -0.57
N GLU A 36 -19.43 -2.99 0.05
CA GLU A 36 -18.27 -2.81 0.89
C GLU A 36 -18.32 -3.70 2.13
N LEU A 37 -17.16 -4.15 2.61
CA LEU A 37 -17.02 -4.94 3.83
C LEU A 37 -16.08 -4.27 4.83
N LYS A 38 -16.55 -4.09 6.07
CA LYS A 38 -15.71 -3.59 7.16
C LYS A 38 -14.81 -4.70 7.69
N VAL A 39 -13.53 -4.39 7.86
CA VAL A 39 -12.54 -5.29 8.46
C VAL A 39 -12.51 -5.08 9.97
N ARG A 40 -12.45 -6.16 10.75
CA ARG A 40 -12.37 -6.06 12.22
C ARG A 40 -11.08 -5.33 12.64
N PRO A 41 -11.14 -4.38 13.59
CA PRO A 41 -9.93 -3.76 14.13
C PRO A 41 -8.93 -4.80 14.65
N GLY A 42 -7.66 -4.66 14.26
CA GLY A 42 -6.58 -5.59 14.61
C GLY A 42 -6.48 -6.87 13.78
N PHE A 43 -7.44 -7.15 12.89
CA PHE A 43 -7.32 -8.31 11.99
C PHE A 43 -6.38 -8.02 10.82
N THR A 44 -5.36 -8.86 10.63
CA THR A 44 -4.45 -8.80 9.49
C THR A 44 -4.40 -10.16 8.81
N PRO A 45 -4.76 -10.24 7.52
CA PRO A 45 -4.73 -11.51 6.79
C PRO A 45 -3.28 -11.93 6.52
N GLN A 46 -3.06 -13.23 6.25
CA GLN A 46 -1.73 -13.84 6.21
C GLN A 46 -0.82 -13.24 5.12
N GLU A 47 -1.39 -12.88 3.98
CA GLU A 47 -0.72 -12.21 2.87
C GLU A 47 -0.20 -10.82 3.21
N ASP A 48 -0.83 -10.15 4.18
CA ASP A 48 -0.44 -8.82 4.66
C ASP A 48 0.49 -8.90 5.89
N VAL A 49 0.67 -10.08 6.49
CA VAL A 49 1.59 -10.28 7.62
C VAL A 49 3.03 -10.09 7.14
N GLN A 50 3.66 -9.02 7.61
CA GLN A 50 5.05 -8.73 7.28
C GLN A 50 5.99 -9.76 7.92
N ARG A 51 6.99 -10.18 7.15
CA ARG A 51 8.09 -10.98 7.69
C ARG A 51 8.87 -10.14 8.69
N PHE A 52 9.42 -10.80 9.72
CA PHE A 52 10.27 -10.13 10.68
C PHE A 52 11.42 -9.40 9.99
N ARG A 53 11.58 -8.11 10.31
CA ARG A 53 12.69 -7.26 9.88
C ARG A 53 13.36 -6.71 11.12
N GLY A 54 14.64 -7.03 11.31
CA GLY A 54 15.41 -6.52 12.44
C GLY A 54 15.64 -5.01 12.33
N LYS A 55 15.84 -4.33 13.46
CA LYS A 55 16.01 -2.86 13.52
C LYS A 55 17.12 -2.32 12.61
N LYS A 56 18.24 -3.04 12.48
CA LYS A 56 19.33 -2.67 11.56
C LYS A 56 18.89 -2.76 10.10
N GLN A 57 18.14 -3.80 9.74
CA GLN A 57 17.66 -4.01 8.38
C GLN A 57 16.61 -2.98 8.00
N SER A 58 15.65 -2.68 8.88
CA SER A 58 14.66 -1.63 8.63
C SER A 58 15.31 -0.25 8.45
N ALA A 59 16.37 0.04 9.21
CA ALA A 59 17.13 1.29 9.07
C ALA A 59 17.89 1.35 7.74
N MET A 60 18.49 0.23 7.30
CA MET A 60 19.14 0.14 6.00
C MET A 60 18.16 0.30 4.85
N ASP A 61 17.01 -0.38 4.90
CA ASP A 61 15.96 -0.30 3.88
C ASP A 61 15.45 1.16 3.71
N ALA A 62 15.39 1.94 4.80
CA ALA A 62 14.97 3.35 4.77
C ALA A 62 16.01 4.31 4.16
N ILE A 63 17.30 3.99 4.24
CA ILE A 63 18.40 4.81 3.72
C ILE A 63 18.77 4.38 2.28
N GLN A 64 18.34 3.19 1.85
CA GLN A 64 18.74 2.62 0.58
C GLN A 64 18.30 3.52 -0.60
N LEU A 65 19.29 3.95 -1.37
CA LEU A 65 19.08 4.72 -2.59
C LEU A 65 18.43 3.88 -3.69
N PRO A 66 17.67 4.50 -4.61
CA PRO A 66 17.13 3.81 -5.78
C PRO A 66 18.23 3.14 -6.59
N LYS A 67 17.93 1.97 -7.16
CA LYS A 67 18.88 1.27 -8.04
C LYS A 67 19.25 2.18 -9.22
N GLY A 68 20.55 2.35 -9.45
CA GLY A 68 21.08 3.22 -10.51
C GLY A 68 21.30 4.67 -10.09
N HIS A 69 20.99 5.05 -8.84
CA HIS A 69 21.36 6.36 -8.31
C HIS A 69 22.86 6.38 -7.97
N ILE A 70 23.61 7.26 -8.65
CA ILE A 70 25.04 7.50 -8.39
C ILE A 70 25.14 8.79 -7.59
N LEU A 71 25.81 8.74 -6.44
CA LEU A 71 26.01 9.92 -5.59
C LEU A 71 26.72 11.03 -6.39
N GLY A 72 26.05 12.17 -6.54
CA GLY A 72 26.55 13.33 -7.28
C GLY A 72 26.22 13.37 -8.78
N TRP A 73 25.48 12.39 -9.31
CA TRP A 73 25.01 12.40 -10.70
C TRP A 73 23.61 13.01 -10.83
N VAL A 74 23.46 14.03 -11.66
CA VAL A 74 22.17 14.68 -11.98
C VAL A 74 21.86 14.42 -13.46
N PRO A 75 20.64 13.93 -13.81
CA PRO A 75 20.28 13.73 -15.20
C PRO A 75 20.20 15.08 -15.95
N PRO A 76 20.76 15.17 -17.17
CA PRO A 76 20.84 16.43 -17.92
C PRO A 76 19.47 16.98 -18.36
N SER A 77 18.40 16.17 -18.33
CA SER A 77 17.03 16.61 -18.64
C SER A 77 16.33 17.34 -17.49
N SER A 78 17.00 17.50 -16.34
CA SER A 78 16.51 18.24 -15.17
C SER A 78 17.22 19.59 -14.98
N ALA A 79 18.07 19.99 -15.93
CA ALA A 79 18.73 21.30 -15.96
C ALA A 79 17.90 22.32 -16.75
#